data_AF-A0A9Q0RG00-F1
#
_entry.id   AF-A0A9Q0RG00-F1
#
_cell.length_a   1.000
_cell.length_b   1.000
_cell.length_c   1.000
_cell.angle_alpha   90.00
_cell.angle_beta   90.00
_cell.angle_gamma   90.00
#
_symmetry.space_group_name_H-M   'P 1'
#
loop_
_entity.id
_entity.type
_entity.pdbx_description
1 polymer ?
#
loop_
_entity_poly.entity_id
_entity_poly.type
_entity_poly.pdbx_seq_one_letter_code
_entity_poly.pdbx_strand_id
1 'polypeptide(L)'
;MEKDQKKLKNYKKLFIEFREIPDSFFDHIFDFGSLDDESEKLYLNEMIKQKFRNNWGFIQDEINESIELYKHLLSKSHQFAKLKSFDTKSSISLRDAARTLKIWEYLLNDDLTLNLFIDPEEFRAMEAI
;
A
#
# COMPACT_ATOMS: atom_id res chain seq x y z
N MET A 1 -10.24 -42.96 4.32
CA MET A 1 -10.35 -42.42 5.68
C MET A 1 -9.03 -41.90 6.24
N GLU A 2 -7.98 -42.70 6.40
CA GLU A 2 -6.69 -42.21 6.97
C GLU A 2 -5.85 -41.37 5.98
N LYS A 3 -5.99 -41.63 4.67
CA LYS A 3 -5.35 -40.84 3.60
C LYS A 3 -5.96 -39.45 3.43
N ASP A 4 -7.25 -39.30 3.71
CA ASP A 4 -7.99 -38.05 3.53
C ASP A 4 -7.65 -37.04 4.65
N GLN A 5 -7.42 -37.51 5.87
CA GLN A 5 -6.94 -36.68 6.98
C GLN A 5 -5.51 -36.17 6.78
N LYS A 6 -4.66 -36.92 6.06
CA LYS A 6 -3.31 -36.49 5.70
C LYS A 6 -3.32 -35.39 4.63
N LYS A 7 -4.22 -35.46 3.65
CA LYS A 7 -4.46 -34.37 2.69
C LYS A 7 -4.99 -33.12 3.39
N LEU A 8 -5.97 -33.26 4.30
CA LEU A 8 -6.55 -32.13 5.05
C LEU A 8 -5.52 -31.35 5.90
N LYS A 9 -4.46 -32.00 6.38
CA LYS A 9 -3.40 -31.34 7.18
C LYS A 9 -2.55 -30.34 6.37
N ASN A 10 -2.48 -30.46 5.04
CA ASN A 10 -1.68 -29.55 4.21
C ASN A 10 -2.42 -28.25 3.84
N TYR A 11 -3.74 -28.18 3.93
CA TYR A 11 -4.49 -26.97 3.60
C TYR A 11 -4.42 -25.89 4.68
N LYS A 12 -3.97 -26.23 5.90
CA LYS A 12 -3.75 -25.26 7.00
C LYS A 12 -2.62 -24.26 6.74
N LYS A 13 -1.94 -24.35 5.59
CA LYS A 13 -0.83 -23.48 5.19
C LYS A 13 -1.05 -22.86 3.81
N LEU A 14 -2.31 -22.56 3.48
CA LEU A 14 -2.67 -21.80 2.28
C LEU A 14 -2.82 -20.31 2.61
N PHE A 15 -2.33 -19.49 1.68
CA PHE A 15 -2.21 -18.04 1.77
C PHE A 15 -3.55 -17.29 1.82
N ILE A 16 -4.58 -17.92 1.25
CA ILE A 16 -5.97 -17.46 1.21
C ILE A 16 -6.80 -18.72 1.51
N GLU A 17 -7.86 -18.58 2.31
CA GLU A 17 -8.81 -19.67 2.51
C GLU A 17 -9.55 -19.95 1.19
N PHE A 18 -9.07 -20.95 0.46
CA PHE A 18 -9.73 -21.44 -0.74
C PHE A 18 -10.58 -22.67 -0.42
N ARG A 19 -11.77 -22.71 -1.03
CA ARG A 19 -12.48 -23.97 -1.24
C ARG A 19 -11.85 -24.70 -2.42
N GLU A 20 -11.96 -26.02 -2.43
CA GLU A 20 -11.49 -26.81 -3.57
C GLU A 20 -12.21 -26.37 -4.86
N ILE A 21 -11.43 -26.19 -5.91
CA ILE A 21 -11.93 -25.83 -7.23
C ILE A 21 -12.47 -27.11 -7.89
N PRO A 22 -13.68 -27.11 -8.44
CA PRO A 22 -14.21 -28.29 -9.15
C PRO A 22 -13.34 -28.67 -10.36
N ASP A 23 -13.19 -29.97 -10.61
CA ASP A 23 -12.31 -30.47 -11.67
C ASP A 23 -12.66 -29.91 -13.07
N SER A 24 -13.95 -29.65 -13.32
CA SER A 24 -14.43 -29.07 -14.58
C SER A 24 -14.00 -27.62 -14.82
N PHE A 25 -13.41 -26.94 -13.82
CA PHE A 25 -12.98 -25.55 -13.94
C PHE A 25 -11.49 -25.40 -14.26
N PHE A 26 -10.67 -26.44 -14.14
CA PHE A 26 -9.22 -26.30 -14.34
C PHE A 26 -8.86 -25.85 -15.77
N ASP A 27 -9.60 -26.31 -16.78
CA ASP A 27 -9.40 -25.91 -18.18
C ASP A 27 -9.78 -24.43 -18.46
N HIS A 28 -10.38 -23.76 -17.48
CA HIS A 28 -10.84 -22.38 -17.57
C HIS A 28 -10.06 -21.43 -16.64
N ILE A 29 -9.07 -21.93 -15.90
CA ILE A 29 -8.22 -21.12 -15.05
C ILE A 29 -7.02 -20.63 -15.86
N PHE A 30 -6.83 -19.32 -15.84
CA PHE A 30 -5.71 -18.66 -16.50
C PHE A 30 -4.84 -17.96 -15.45
N ASP A 31 -3.54 -18.07 -15.63
CA ASP A 31 -2.58 -17.29 -14.87
C ASP A 31 -2.39 -15.93 -15.55
N PHE A 32 -2.72 -14.85 -14.82
CA PHE A 32 -2.53 -13.47 -15.29
C PHE A 32 -1.11 -12.97 -15.05
N GLY A 33 -0.27 -13.76 -14.39
CA GLY A 33 1.08 -13.38 -13.99
C GLY A 33 1.11 -12.52 -12.73
N SER A 34 2.30 -12.03 -12.42
CA SER A 34 2.56 -11.16 -11.27
C SER A 34 2.74 -9.72 -11.72
N LEU A 35 2.31 -8.77 -10.88
CA LEU A 35 2.54 -7.35 -11.11
C LEU A 35 4.03 -7.03 -10.93
N ASP A 36 4.68 -6.50 -11.96
CA ASP A 36 6.07 -6.07 -11.91
C ASP A 36 6.24 -4.73 -11.17
N ASP A 37 7.46 -4.47 -10.71
CA ASP A 37 7.77 -3.31 -9.88
C ASP A 37 7.56 -1.97 -10.60
N GLU A 38 7.78 -1.91 -11.93
CA GLU A 38 7.62 -0.67 -12.70
C GLU A 38 6.14 -0.34 -12.90
N SER A 39 5.34 -1.33 -13.27
CA SER A 39 3.88 -1.20 -13.36
C SER A 39 3.27 -0.84 -12.01
N GLU A 40 3.71 -1.48 -10.93
CA GLU A 40 3.24 -1.16 -9.58
C GLU A 40 3.57 0.27 -9.17
N LYS A 41 4.80 0.72 -9.41
CA LYS A 41 5.21 2.10 -9.16
C LYS A 41 4.36 3.09 -9.94
N LEU A 42 4.02 2.78 -11.19
CA LEU A 42 3.10 3.59 -12.00
C LEU A 42 1.70 3.66 -11.36
N TYR A 43 1.14 2.53 -10.92
CA TYR A 43 -0.15 2.52 -10.23
C TYR A 43 -0.14 3.34 -8.93
N LEU A 44 0.90 3.18 -8.10
CA LEU A 44 1.04 3.94 -6.85
C LEU A 44 1.11 5.45 -7.12
N ASN A 45 1.86 5.86 -8.15
CA ASN A 45 1.98 7.25 -8.55
C ASN A 45 0.65 7.84 -9.02
N GLU A 46 -0.13 7.10 -9.81
CA GLU A 46 -1.45 7.56 -10.28
C GLU A 46 -2.46 7.62 -9.13
N MET A 47 -2.44 6.66 -8.20
CA MET A 47 -3.27 6.70 -7.00
C MET A 47 -3.00 7.94 -6.14
N ILE A 48 -1.72 8.29 -5.98
CA ILE A 48 -1.30 9.51 -5.30
C ILE A 48 -1.81 10.73 -6.07
N LYS A 49 -1.47 10.88 -7.36
CA LYS A 49 -1.90 12.04 -8.16
C LYS A 49 -3.42 12.26 -8.13
N GLN A 50 -4.20 11.19 -8.27
CA GLN A 50 -5.65 11.26 -8.23
C GLN A 50 -6.15 11.79 -6.88
N LYS A 51 -5.55 11.31 -5.77
CA LYS A 51 -5.92 11.75 -4.43
C LYS A 51 -5.63 13.21 -4.17
N PHE A 52 -4.45 13.69 -4.56
CA PHE A 52 -4.06 15.07 -4.36
C PHE A 52 -4.80 16.04 -5.29
N ARG A 53 -5.01 15.68 -6.56
CA ARG A 53 -5.77 16.51 -7.51
C ARG A 53 -7.20 16.78 -7.02
N ASN A 54 -7.84 15.79 -6.40
CA ASN A 54 -9.23 15.91 -5.95
C ASN A 54 -9.39 16.76 -4.68
N ASN A 55 -8.37 16.80 -3.82
CA ASN A 55 -8.47 17.38 -2.49
C ASN A 55 -7.72 18.72 -2.35
N TRP A 56 -6.66 18.92 -3.14
CA TRP A 56 -5.67 19.98 -2.96
C TRP A 56 -5.46 20.72 -4.29
N GLY A 57 -6.55 21.21 -4.89
CA GLY A 57 -6.53 21.86 -6.21
C GLY A 57 -5.47 22.96 -6.30
N PHE A 58 -4.58 22.85 -7.31
CA PHE A 58 -3.45 23.75 -7.62
C PHE A 58 -2.65 24.21 -6.39
N ILE A 59 -1.71 23.39 -5.92
CA ILE A 59 -0.87 23.78 -4.78
C ILE A 59 0.62 23.82 -5.13
N GLN A 60 1.24 24.87 -4.60
CA GLN A 60 2.61 25.36 -4.73
C GLN A 60 3.71 24.29 -4.76
N ASP A 61 4.84 24.68 -5.33
CA ASP A 61 6.06 23.88 -5.53
C ASP A 61 6.53 23.12 -4.26
N GLU A 62 6.32 23.66 -3.06
CA GLU A 62 6.66 23.02 -1.77
C GLU A 62 5.84 21.75 -1.47
N ILE A 63 4.56 21.71 -1.89
CA ILE A 63 3.72 20.52 -1.75
C ILE A 63 4.08 19.48 -2.80
N ASN A 64 4.63 19.88 -3.95
CA ASN A 64 5.14 18.94 -4.95
C ASN A 64 6.35 18.15 -4.42
N GLU A 65 7.27 18.78 -3.70
CA GLU A 65 8.40 18.07 -3.06
C GLU A 65 7.92 17.06 -2.02
N SER A 66 6.95 17.46 -1.19
CA SER A 66 6.33 16.58 -0.19
C SER A 66 5.60 15.40 -0.84
N ILE A 67 4.92 15.62 -1.96
CA ILE A 67 4.28 14.57 -2.77
C ILE A 67 5.32 13.59 -3.31
N GLU A 68 6.43 14.08 -3.86
CA GLU A 68 7.49 13.22 -4.42
C GLU A 68 8.18 12.41 -3.33
N LEU A 69 8.46 13.01 -2.18
CA LEU A 69 8.97 12.28 -1.02
C LEU A 69 7.99 11.18 -0.59
N TYR A 70 6.69 11.50 -0.52
CA TYR A 70 5.67 10.52 -0.15
C TYR A 70 5.54 9.37 -1.16
N LYS A 71 5.61 9.65 -2.47
CA LYS A 71 5.67 8.61 -3.51
C LYS A 71 6.84 7.67 -3.29
N HIS A 72 8.02 8.22 -3.02
CA HIS A 72 9.22 7.44 -2.77
C HIS A 72 9.08 6.55 -1.54
N LEU A 73 8.63 7.13 -0.42
CA LEU A 73 8.42 6.40 0.84
C LEU A 73 7.39 5.29 0.67
N LEU A 74 6.22 5.58 0.09
CA LEU A 74 5.16 4.59 -0.09
C LEU A 74 5.64 3.42 -0.97
N SER A 75 6.31 3.72 -2.09
CA SER A 75 6.86 2.69 -2.98
C SER A 75 7.90 1.82 -2.26
N LYS A 76 8.85 2.43 -1.54
CA LYS A 76 9.88 1.70 -0.80
C LYS A 76 9.31 0.88 0.36
N SER A 77 8.36 1.43 1.11
CA SER A 77 7.66 0.71 2.16
C SER A 77 6.90 -0.49 1.61
N HIS A 78 6.24 -0.35 0.46
CA HIS A 78 5.50 -1.44 -0.18
C HIS A 78 6.43 -2.57 -0.65
N GLN A 79 7.53 -2.23 -1.32
CA GLN A 79 8.59 -3.18 -1.69
C GLN A 79 9.19 -3.88 -0.47
N PHE A 80 9.57 -3.11 0.55
CA PHE A 80 10.12 -3.66 1.79
C PHE A 80 9.15 -4.61 2.47
N ALA A 81 7.89 -4.21 2.55
CA ALA A 81 6.88 -4.99 3.22
C ALA A 81 6.61 -6.28 2.44
N LYS A 82 6.61 -6.28 1.09
CA LYS A 82 6.58 -7.51 0.27
C LYS A 82 7.77 -8.43 0.54
N LEU A 83 8.97 -7.88 0.65
CA LEU A 83 10.19 -8.63 0.96
C LEU A 83 10.16 -9.22 2.37
N LYS A 84 9.51 -8.55 3.33
CA LYS A 84 9.45 -8.96 4.74
C LYS A 84 8.21 -9.75 5.11
N SER A 85 7.14 -9.68 4.32
CA SER A 85 5.95 -10.52 4.44
C SER A 85 6.30 -11.95 4.01
N PHE A 86 7.17 -12.60 4.78
CA PHE A 86 7.39 -14.04 4.78
C PHE A 86 6.26 -14.78 5.50
N ASP A 87 5.38 -14.06 6.20
CA ASP A 87 4.29 -14.66 6.95
C ASP A 87 3.12 -15.02 6.03
N THR A 88 2.74 -16.29 6.10
CA THR A 88 1.96 -17.04 5.11
C THR A 88 0.48 -16.63 4.95
N LYS A 89 0.06 -15.45 5.43
CA LYS A 89 -1.37 -15.12 5.60
C LYS A 89 -1.90 -13.93 4.79
N SER A 90 -1.06 -13.09 4.17
CA SER A 90 -1.57 -11.96 3.38
C SER A 90 -0.55 -11.41 2.39
N SER A 91 -0.96 -11.22 1.13
CA SER A 91 -0.19 -10.44 0.15
C SER A 91 -0.42 -8.97 0.42
N ILE A 92 0.68 -8.23 0.46
CA ILE A 92 0.61 -6.78 0.39
C ILE A 92 0.24 -6.38 -1.03
N SER A 93 -0.79 -5.56 -1.16
CA SER A 93 -1.42 -5.19 -2.42
C SER A 93 -1.59 -3.68 -2.56
N LEU A 94 -2.00 -3.23 -3.74
CA LEU A 94 -2.37 -1.82 -3.96
C LEU A 94 -3.51 -1.36 -3.05
N ARG A 95 -4.31 -2.29 -2.50
CA ARG A 95 -5.36 -1.97 -1.52
C ARG A 95 -4.77 -1.41 -0.22
N ASP A 96 -3.62 -1.90 0.19
CA ASP A 96 -2.94 -1.43 1.41
C ASP A 96 -2.37 -0.03 1.19
N ALA A 97 -1.78 0.21 0.02
CA ALA A 97 -1.37 1.55 -0.40
C ALA A 97 -2.56 2.54 -0.40
N ALA A 98 -3.72 2.12 -0.92
CA ALA A 98 -4.93 2.93 -0.89
C ALA A 98 -5.39 3.29 0.55
N ARG A 99 -5.22 2.37 1.51
CA ARG A 99 -5.52 2.64 2.92
C ARG A 99 -4.52 3.60 3.53
N THR A 100 -3.22 3.43 3.27
CA THR A 100 -2.18 4.35 3.74
C THR A 100 -2.42 5.77 3.24
N LEU A 101 -2.83 5.92 1.97
CA LEU A 101 -3.23 7.22 1.41
C LEU A 101 -4.40 7.86 2.16
N LYS A 102 -5.41 7.08 2.54
CA LYS A 102 -6.54 7.58 3.34
C LYS A 102 -6.12 8.00 4.74
N ILE A 103 -5.21 7.26 5.37
CA ILE A 103 -4.66 7.62 6.69
C ILE A 103 -3.88 8.93 6.58
N TRP A 104 -3.03 9.05 5.56
CA TRP A 104 -2.25 10.26 5.31
C TRP A 104 -3.15 11.48 5.04
N GLU A 105 -4.19 11.32 4.21
CA GLU A 105 -5.22 12.34 4.00
C GLU A 105 -5.94 12.73 5.30
N TYR A 106 -6.32 11.75 6.12
CA TYR A 106 -6.92 12.01 7.44
C TYR A 106 -5.98 12.82 8.33
N LEU A 107 -4.71 12.44 8.41
CA LEU A 107 -3.71 13.15 9.21
C LEU A 107 -3.52 14.60 8.74
N LEU A 108 -3.56 14.88 7.45
CA LEU A 108 -3.40 16.25 6.95
C LEU A 108 -4.65 17.11 7.07
N ASN A 109 -5.84 16.51 7.05
CA ASN A 109 -7.10 17.23 7.15
C ASN A 109 -7.54 17.49 8.61
N ASP A 110 -6.88 16.86 9.59
CA ASP A 110 -7.14 17.09 11.01
C ASP A 110 -6.35 18.33 11.47
N ASP A 111 -7.04 19.38 11.92
CA ASP A 111 -6.46 20.64 12.44
C ASP A 111 -5.44 20.40 13.57
N LEU A 112 -5.50 19.23 14.21
CA LEU A 112 -4.57 18.80 15.26
C LEU A 112 -3.17 18.47 14.74
N THR A 113 -3.02 18.00 13.50
CA THR A 113 -1.73 17.46 13.04
C THR A 113 -0.84 18.52 12.41
N LEU A 114 -1.42 19.56 11.80
CA LEU A 114 -0.67 20.75 11.35
C LEU A 114 0.03 21.45 12.53
N ASN A 115 -0.60 21.46 13.71
CA ASN A 115 -0.04 21.99 14.95
C ASN A 115 1.01 21.06 15.62
N LEU A 116 1.10 19.79 15.20
CA LEU A 116 2.07 18.81 15.73
C LEU A 116 3.39 18.77 14.92
N PHE A 117 3.37 19.22 13.67
CA PHE A 117 4.56 19.21 12.81
C PHE A 117 5.21 20.58 12.64
N ILE A 118 4.53 21.65 13.03
CA ILE A 118 5.07 23.01 13.00
C ILE A 118 4.52 23.71 14.24
N ASP A 119 5.29 23.76 15.33
CA ASP A 119 5.20 24.96 16.18
C ASP A 119 5.81 26.09 15.34
N PRO A 120 5.03 27.12 14.95
CA PRO A 120 5.53 28.21 14.12
C PRO A 120 6.70 28.96 14.74
N GLU A 121 6.94 28.81 16.05
CA GLU A 121 8.12 29.36 16.73
C GLU A 121 9.37 28.48 16.56
N GLU A 122 9.26 27.15 16.56
CA GLU A 122 10.40 26.24 16.39
C GLU A 122 10.95 26.27 14.95
N PHE A 123 10.10 26.38 13.94
CA PHE A 123 10.55 26.48 12.54
C PHE A 123 11.33 27.79 12.29
N ARG A 124 10.89 28.91 12.89
CA ARG A 124 11.60 30.20 12.79
C ARG A 124 12.93 30.20 13.55
N ALA A 125 13.04 29.43 14.62
CA ALA A 125 14.30 29.27 15.36
C ALA A 125 15.35 28.48 14.56
N MET A 126 14.92 27.58 13.65
CA MET A 126 15.82 26.83 12.78
C MET A 126 16.35 27.62 11.59
N GLU A 127 15.60 28.61 11.08
CA GLU A 127 16.07 29.52 10.01
C GLU A 127 17.03 30.62 10.53
N ALA A 128 17.10 30.81 11.84
CA ALA A 128 17.90 31.85 12.50
C ALA A 128 19.32 31.39 12.93
N ILE A 129 19.73 30.17 12.56
CA ILE A 129 21.07 29.59 12.81
C ILE A 129 21.77 29.33 11.48
#